data_AF-A0A939Z554-F1
#
_entry.id   AF-A0A939Z554-F1
#
_cell.length_a   1.000
_cell.length_b   1.000
_cell.length_c   1.000
_cell.angle_alpha   90.00
_cell.angle_beta   90.00
_cell.angle_gamma   90.00
#
_symmetry.space_group_name_H-M   'P 1'
#
loop_
_entity.id
_entity.type
_entity.pdbx_description
1 polymer ?
#
loop_
_entity_poly.entity_id
_entity_poly.type
_entity_poly.pdbx_seq_one_letter_code
_entity_poly.pdbx_strand_id
1 'polypeptide(L)' 'MEINRDMTVGEVLDMNGELAPFFLEMGMHCLGCPMSRGESVEQACEVHGVDADELIGRINEFLSANA' A
#
# COMPACT_ATOMS: atom_id res chain seq x y z
N MET A 1 4.03 -8.63 -11.36
CA MET A 1 4.23 -7.21 -10.98
C MET A 1 4.67 -7.22 -9.53
N GLU A 2 5.63 -6.41 -9.13
CA GLU A 2 6.16 -6.43 -7.76
C GLU A 2 6.11 -5.02 -7.16
N ILE A 3 5.46 -4.91 -6.02
CA ILE A 3 5.39 -3.70 -5.21
C ILE A 3 6.66 -3.61 -4.34
N ASN A 4 7.19 -2.40 -4.17
CA ASN A 4 8.32 -2.12 -3.30
C ASN A 4 8.05 -0.89 -2.43
N ARG A 5 8.96 -0.63 -1.48
CA ARG A 5 8.81 0.38 -0.43
C ARG A 5 8.84 1.83 -0.92
N ASP A 6 9.49 2.08 -2.06
CA ASP A 6 9.68 3.42 -2.62
C ASP A 6 8.46 3.89 -3.41
N MET A 7 7.61 2.96 -3.82
CA MET A 7 6.37 3.27 -4.51
C MET A 7 5.44 4.09 -3.62
N THR A 8 4.74 5.03 -4.23
CA THR A 8 3.69 5.78 -3.54
C THR A 8 2.45 4.93 -3.37
N VAL A 9 1.69 5.18 -2.30
CA VAL A 9 0.39 4.53 -2.08
C VAL A 9 -0.54 4.75 -3.27
N GLY A 10 -0.49 5.93 -3.90
CA GLY A 10 -1.22 6.23 -5.13
C GLY A 10 -0.85 5.30 -6.29
N GLU A 11 0.44 5.12 -6.57
CA GLU A 11 0.91 4.22 -7.63
C GLU A 11 0.48 2.77 -7.38
N VAL A 12 0.56 2.29 -6.14
CA VAL A 12 0.11 0.93 -5.79
C VAL A 12 -1.38 0.74 -6.08
N LEU A 13 -2.21 1.71 -5.68
CA LEU A 13 -3.67 1.64 -5.87
C LEU A 13 -4.10 1.85 -7.33
N ASP A 14 -3.34 2.63 -8.10
CA ASP A 14 -3.60 2.83 -9.52
C ASP A 14 -3.22 1.58 -10.34
N MET A 15 -2.28 0.75 -9.85
CA MET A 15 -2.00 -0.58 -10.45
C MET A 15 -3.13 -1.57 -10.20
N ASN A 16 -3.62 -1.64 -8.96
CA ASN A 16 -4.75 -2.49 -8.62
C ASN A 16 -5.54 -1.90 -7.43
N GLY A 17 -6.77 -1.45 -7.71
CA GLY A 17 -7.67 -0.89 -6.70
C GLY A 17 -8.11 -1.90 -5.63
N GLU A 18 -8.01 -3.21 -5.90
CA GLU A 18 -8.28 -4.27 -4.91
C GLU A 18 -7.25 -4.30 -3.78
N LEU A 19 -6.15 -3.55 -3.89
CA LEU A 19 -5.16 -3.40 -2.83
C LEU A 19 -5.56 -2.38 -1.76
N ALA A 20 -6.62 -1.59 -1.97
CA ALA A 20 -7.11 -0.61 -1.00
C ALA A 20 -7.32 -1.17 0.42
N PRO A 21 -7.90 -2.38 0.61
CA PRO A 21 -8.11 -2.95 1.95
C PRO A 21 -6.83 -3.06 2.79
N PHE A 22 -5.67 -3.36 2.19
CA PHE A 22 -4.40 -3.47 2.91
C PHE A 22 -4.01 -2.15 3.60
N PHE A 23 -4.25 -1.02 2.92
CA PHE A 23 -4.00 0.32 3.48
C PHE A 23 -5.13 0.81 4.40
N LEU A 24 -6.38 0.41 4.14
CA LEU A 24 -7.50 0.74 5.02
C LEU A 24 -7.37 0.04 6.39
N GLU A 25 -6.91 -1.22 6.42
CA GLU A 25 -6.68 -2.00 7.64
C GLU A 25 -5.67 -1.34 8.59
N MET A 26 -4.66 -0.64 8.05
CA MET A 26 -3.70 0.14 8.84
C MET A 26 -4.20 1.55 9.23
N GLY A 27 -5.44 1.89 8.87
CA GLY A 27 -6.09 3.14 9.27
C GLY A 27 -5.97 4.29 8.25
N MET A 28 -5.49 4.04 7.04
CA MET A 28 -5.45 5.05 5.98
C MET A 28 -6.84 5.26 5.34
N HIS A 29 -7.88 5.59 6.10
CA HIS A 29 -9.24 5.76 5.57
C HIS A 29 -9.39 6.89 4.53
N CYS A 30 -8.38 7.76 4.44
CA CYS A 30 -8.34 8.89 3.52
C CYS A 30 -7.60 8.57 2.20
N LEU A 31 -7.66 7.33 1.68
CA LEU A 31 -6.95 6.93 0.43
C LEU A 31 -7.28 7.78 -0.81
N GLY A 32 -8.34 8.60 -0.80
CA GLY A 32 -8.63 9.56 -1.87
C GLY A 32 -7.96 10.92 -1.70
N CYS A 33 -7.32 11.18 -0.54
CA CYS A 33 -6.64 12.43 -0.24
C CYS A 33 -5.28 12.47 -0.96
N PRO A 34 -4.93 13.58 -1.64
CA PRO A 34 -3.63 13.73 -2.30
C PRO A 34 -2.43 13.54 -1.36
N MET A 35 -2.57 13.87 -0.06
CA MET A 35 -1.49 13.63 0.92
C MET A 35 -1.25 12.13 1.11
N SER A 36 -2.28 11.36 1.46
CA SER A 36 -2.15 9.92 1.69
C SER A 36 -1.71 9.14 0.46
N ARG A 37 -2.07 9.62 -0.74
CA ARG A 37 -1.62 9.01 -2.01
C ARG A 37 -0.19 9.36 -2.40
N GLY A 38 0.35 10.46 -1.87
CA GLY A 38 1.70 10.93 -2.18
C GLY A 38 2.79 10.37 -1.26
N GLU A 39 2.41 9.72 -0.16
CA GLU A 39 3.34 9.04 0.74
C GLU A 39 3.88 7.76 0.10
N SER A 40 5.16 7.45 0.31
CA SER A 40 5.69 6.13 -0.02
C SER A 40 5.06 5.07 0.89
N VAL A 41 5.07 3.81 0.45
CA VAL A 41 4.60 2.69 1.28
C VAL A 41 5.36 2.65 2.61
N GLU A 42 6.66 2.90 2.60
CA GLU A 42 7.49 2.99 3.81
C GLU A 42 7.00 4.09 4.76
N GLN A 43 6.82 5.31 4.26
CA GLN A 43 6.36 6.45 5.07
C GLN A 43 4.97 6.22 5.67
N ALA A 44 4.05 5.68 4.87
CA ALA A 44 2.73 5.32 5.34
C ALA A 44 2.80 4.28 6.47
N CYS A 45 3.65 3.26 6.32
CA CYS A 45 3.88 2.25 7.34
C CYS A 45 4.47 2.82 8.63
N GLU A 46 5.45 3.73 8.52
CA GLU A 46 6.04 4.42 9.69
C GLU A 46 5.02 5.24 10.47
N VAL A 47 4.18 6.03 9.79
CA VAL A 47 3.15 6.88 10.42
C VAL A 47 2.07 6.04 11.12
N HIS A 48 1.76 4.87 10.58
CA HIS A 48 0.69 4.00 11.05
C HIS A 48 1.18 2.81 11.91
N GLY A 49 2.49 2.70 12.16
CA GLY A 49 3.07 1.68 13.02
C GLY A 49 2.96 0.25 12.47
N VAL A 50 3.07 0.09 11.16
CA VAL A 50 3.02 -1.19 10.45
C VAL A 50 4.40 -1.55 9.91
N ASP A 51 4.73 -2.84 9.86
CA ASP A 51 5.95 -3.31 9.21
C ASP A 51 5.77 -3.26 7.68
N ALA A 52 6.60 -2.45 7.02
CA ALA A 52 6.50 -2.26 5.58
C ALA A 52 6.82 -3.54 4.79
N ASP A 53 7.77 -4.36 5.26
CA ASP A 53 8.16 -5.59 4.58
C ASP A 53 7.05 -6.65 4.69
N GLU A 54 6.37 -6.73 5.84
CA GLU A 54 5.18 -7.57 6.02
C GLU A 54 4.03 -7.13 5.10
N LEU A 55 3.73 -5.83 5.03
CA LEU A 55 2.67 -5.30 4.18
C LEU A 55 2.96 -5.58 2.69
N ILE A 56 4.18 -5.27 2.24
CA ILE A 56 4.61 -5.51 0.86
C ILE A 56 4.56 -7.00 0.52
N GLY A 57 4.99 -7.87 1.45
CA GLY A 57 4.89 -9.32 1.29
C GLY A 57 3.46 -9.77 1.04
N ARG A 58 2.52 -9.35 1.90
CA ARG A 58 1.08 -9.67 1.76
C ARG A 58 0.50 -9.18 0.42
N ILE A 59 0.86 -7.97 0.00
CA ILE A 59 0.40 -7.39 -1.27
C ILE A 59 0.94 -8.18 -2.46
N ASN A 60 2.24 -8.49 -2.46
CA ASN A 60 2.87 -9.24 -3.55
C ASN A 60 2.37 -10.69 -3.65
N GLU A 61 2.10 -11.34 -2.52
CA GLU A 61 1.43 -12.65 -2.48
C GLU A 61 0.03 -12.57 -3.08
N PHE A 62 -0.76 -11.57 -2.70
CA PHE A 62 -2.09 -11.35 -3.27
C PHE A 62 -2.03 -11.14 -4.79
N LEU A 63 -1.11 -10.30 -5.27
CA LEU A 63 -0.94 -10.05 -6.71
C LEU A 63 -0.49 -11.32 -7.45
N SER A 64 0.35 -12.15 -6.84
CA SER A 64 0.81 -13.41 -7.44
C SER A 64 -0.30 -14.47 -7.51
N ALA A 65 -1.19 -14.50 -6.52
CA ALA A 65 -2.32 -15.42 -6.48
C ALA A 65 -3.49 -15.03 -7.40
N ASN A 66 -3.59 -13.74 -7.75
CA ASN A 66 -4.65 -13.17 -8.59
C ASN A 66 -4.12 -12.61 -9.92
N ALA A 67 -2.98 -13.14 -10.38
CA ALA A 67 -2.32 -12.77 -11.63
C ALA A 67 -3.04 -13.27 -12.90
#